data_AF-A0ABD4RX06-F1
#
_entry.id   AF-A0ABD4RX06-F1
#
_cell.length_a   1.000
_cell.length_b   1.000
_cell.length_c   1.000
_cell.angle_alpha   90.00
_cell.angle_beta   90.00
_cell.angle_gamma   90.00
#
_symmetry.space_group_name_H-M   'P 1'
#
loop_
_entity.id
_entity.type
_entity.pdbx_description
1 polymer ?
#
loop_
_entity_poly.entity_id
_entity_poly.type
_entity_poly.pdbx_seq_one_letter_code
_entity_poly.pdbx_strand_id
1 'polypeptide(L)'
;MTRRILVYKENEIYYVSQEFNGDKAEMQRFKKRENVPLNSNWEEIVLLFDSVKNLNDFKECVRIAELKFNYDNENLLEMNEIPKWEEVWMMIGGKLKLYSIYGGINYYDNISVEK
;
A
#
# COMPACT_ATOMS: atom_id res chain seq x y z
N MET A 1 -7.75 -14.29 -0.73
CA MET A 1 -6.87 -13.25 -0.17
C MET A 1 -6.24 -12.46 -1.30
N THR A 2 -6.22 -11.14 -1.17
CA THR A 2 -5.39 -10.26 -2.00
C THR A 2 -4.40 -9.56 -1.09
N ARG A 3 -3.12 -9.86 -1.26
CA ARG A 3 -1.99 -9.32 -0.50
C ARG A 3 -1.46 -8.06 -1.17
N ARG A 4 -1.43 -6.97 -0.42
CA ARG A 4 -1.10 -5.65 -0.95
C ARG A 4 0.18 -5.13 -0.33
N ILE A 5 0.92 -4.36 -1.08
CA ILE A 5 2.05 -3.60 -0.55
C ILE A 5 1.96 -2.16 -1.02
N LEU A 6 2.22 -1.24 -0.11
CA LEU A 6 2.21 0.19 -0.38
C LEU A 6 3.63 0.66 -0.68
N VAL A 7 3.80 1.46 -1.72
CA VAL A 7 5.11 1.89 -2.22
C VAL A 7 5.18 3.40 -2.40
N TYR A 8 6.26 3.99 -1.89
CA TYR A 8 6.69 5.35 -2.20
C TYR A 8 8.06 5.30 -2.87
N LYS A 9 8.21 6.00 -4.01
CA LYS A 9 9.49 6.15 -4.70
C LYS A 9 10.08 7.52 -4.39
N GLU A 10 11.29 7.56 -3.88
CA GLU A 10 12.10 8.78 -3.77
C GLU A 10 13.45 8.53 -4.44
N ASN A 11 13.79 9.34 -5.44
CA ASN A 11 14.96 9.09 -6.29
C ASN A 11 14.91 7.65 -6.85
N GLU A 12 15.94 6.83 -6.66
CA GLU A 12 15.98 5.42 -7.12
C GLU A 12 15.67 4.40 -6.01
N ILE A 13 15.13 4.85 -4.88
CA ILE A 13 14.79 4.00 -3.74
C ILE A 13 13.28 3.83 -3.64
N TYR A 14 12.84 2.59 -3.45
CA TYR A 14 11.46 2.25 -3.15
C TYR A 14 11.33 1.99 -1.65
N TYR A 15 10.46 2.73 -0.98
CA TYR A 15 10.07 2.51 0.41
C TYR A 15 8.76 1.74 0.44
N VAL A 16 8.79 0.60 1.11
CA VAL A 16 7.80 -0.46 0.97
C VAL A 16 7.24 -0.81 2.34
N SER A 17 5.91 -0.87 2.47
CA SER A 17 5.24 -1.28 3.70
C SER A 17 5.36 -2.78 3.97
N GLN A 18 4.93 -3.24 5.14
CA GLN A 18 4.60 -4.65 5.33
C GLN A 18 3.40 -5.08 4.46
N GLU A 19 3.13 -6.40 4.43
CA GLU A 19 2.01 -6.99 3.68
C GLU A 19 0.66 -6.62 4.30
N PHE A 20 -0.22 -5.98 3.51
CA PHE A 20 -1.61 -5.71 3.87
C PHE A 20 -2.56 -6.79 3.33
N ASN A 21 -3.21 -7.53 4.24
CA ASN A 21 -4.26 -8.49 3.90
C ASN A 21 -5.64 -7.83 3.92
N GLY A 22 -5.97 -7.15 2.82
CA GLY A 22 -7.16 -6.29 2.75
C GLY A 22 -8.48 -6.97 2.36
N ASP A 23 -8.73 -8.24 2.71
CA ASP A 23 -10.05 -8.84 2.47
C ASP A 23 -10.90 -8.86 3.75
N LYS A 24 -11.90 -7.97 3.79
CA LYS A 24 -12.96 -7.92 4.80
C LYS A 24 -13.61 -9.29 5.00
N ALA A 25 -13.77 -10.09 3.94
CA ALA A 25 -14.40 -11.42 4.02
C ALA A 25 -13.51 -12.46 4.71
N GLU A 26 -12.19 -12.38 4.54
CA GLU A 26 -11.24 -13.34 5.11
C GLU A 26 -10.86 -12.96 6.54
N MET A 27 -10.66 -11.66 6.83
CA MET A 27 -10.57 -11.19 8.22
C MET A 27 -11.85 -11.45 9.00
N GLN A 28 -13.05 -11.34 8.42
CA GLN A 28 -14.29 -11.77 9.09
C GLN A 28 -14.35 -13.29 9.31
N ARG A 29 -13.73 -14.11 8.44
CA ARG A 29 -13.61 -15.56 8.62
C ARG A 29 -12.60 -15.94 9.71
N PHE A 30 -11.45 -15.26 9.78
CA PHE A 30 -10.44 -15.45 10.83
C PHE A 30 -10.87 -14.86 12.18
N LYS A 31 -11.45 -13.65 12.20
CA LYS A 31 -11.85 -12.90 13.41
C LYS A 31 -13.25 -13.20 13.93
N LYS A 32 -14.04 -14.08 13.30
CA LYS A 32 -15.23 -14.67 13.93
C LYS A 32 -14.91 -15.43 15.22
N ARG A 33 -13.64 -15.77 15.46
CA ARG A 33 -13.17 -16.34 16.73
C ARG A 33 -12.85 -15.31 17.82
N GLU A 34 -12.67 -14.03 17.49
CA GLU A 34 -12.13 -13.02 18.45
C GLU A 34 -12.89 -11.70 18.54
N ASN A 35 -13.96 -11.48 17.75
CA ASN A 35 -14.86 -10.33 17.89
C ASN A 35 -14.17 -8.94 17.81
N VAL A 36 -13.05 -8.82 17.07
CA VAL A 36 -12.35 -7.55 16.87
C VAL A 36 -12.87 -6.87 15.60
N PRO A 37 -13.61 -5.74 15.70
CA PRO A 37 -14.06 -5.01 14.53
C PRO A 37 -12.86 -4.47 13.73
N LEU A 38 -12.94 -4.61 12.41
CA LEU A 38 -12.10 -3.85 11.49
C LEU A 38 -12.54 -2.39 11.55
N ASN A 39 -11.61 -1.49 11.86
CA ASN A 39 -11.92 -0.06 12.01
C ASN A 39 -11.96 0.68 10.66
N SER A 40 -11.60 0.03 9.54
CA SER A 40 -11.62 0.62 8.20
C SER A 40 -11.76 -0.40 7.06
N ASN A 41 -12.18 0.05 5.89
CA ASN A 41 -12.14 -0.70 4.61
C ASN A 41 -10.97 -0.24 3.72
N TRP A 42 -10.75 -0.90 2.58
CA TRP A 42 -9.63 -0.59 1.68
C TRP A 42 -9.75 0.81 1.04
N GLU A 43 -10.95 1.22 0.67
CA GLU A 43 -11.19 2.52 0.05
C GLU A 43 -10.82 3.68 0.99
N GLU A 44 -11.14 3.57 2.27
CA GLU A 44 -10.74 4.52 3.30
C GLU A 44 -9.22 4.56 3.48
N ILE A 45 -8.54 3.41 3.36
CA ILE A 45 -7.07 3.34 3.43
C ILE A 45 -6.46 4.07 2.25
N VAL A 46 -6.97 3.89 1.03
CA VAL A 46 -6.47 4.58 -0.17
C VAL A 46 -6.61 6.10 -0.02
N LEU A 47 -7.74 6.58 0.50
CA LEU A 47 -8.00 8.01 0.71
C LEU A 47 -7.06 8.67 1.72
N LEU A 48 -6.46 7.92 2.67
CA LEU A 48 -5.46 8.46 3.60
C LEU A 48 -4.24 9.05 2.89
N PHE A 49 -3.96 8.60 1.66
CA PHE A 49 -2.73 8.94 0.94
C PHE A 49 -2.90 10.15 -0.01
N ASP A 50 -4.11 10.70 -0.16
CA ASP A 50 -4.37 11.82 -1.08
C ASP A 50 -3.61 13.12 -0.73
N SER A 51 -3.08 13.24 0.49
CA SER A 51 -2.31 14.41 0.96
C SER A 51 -0.80 14.17 1.05
N VAL A 52 -0.30 12.99 0.65
CA VAL A 52 1.12 12.62 0.79
C VAL A 52 1.98 13.37 -0.23
N LYS A 53 2.96 14.14 0.26
CA LYS A 53 3.88 14.93 -0.57
C LYS A 53 5.34 14.47 -0.47
N ASN A 54 5.70 13.83 0.63
CA ASN A 54 7.07 13.41 0.92
C ASN A 54 7.08 12.07 1.67
N LEU A 55 8.28 11.51 1.87
CA LEU A 55 8.48 10.25 2.56
C LEU A 55 7.94 10.23 4.01
N ASN A 56 8.04 11.35 4.75
CA ASN A 56 7.53 11.40 6.12
C ASN A 56 6.01 11.35 6.16
N ASP A 57 5.32 12.04 5.23
CA ASP A 57 3.87 11.92 5.08
C ASP A 57 3.48 10.48 4.77
N PHE A 58 4.22 9.83 3.87
CA PHE A 58 3.97 8.44 3.50
C PHE A 58 4.13 7.49 4.69
N LYS A 59 5.22 7.61 5.47
CA LYS A 59 5.46 6.84 6.69
C LYS A 59 4.31 6.99 7.70
N GLU A 60 3.84 8.20 7.91
CA GLU A 60 2.73 8.47 8.83
C GLU A 60 1.42 7.86 8.33
N CYS A 61 1.12 7.97 7.04
CA CYS A 61 -0.07 7.34 6.46
C CYS A 61 -0.03 5.81 6.53
N VAL A 62 1.14 5.18 6.29
CA VAL A 62 1.32 3.73 6.47
C VAL A 62 1.08 3.33 7.92
N ARG A 63 1.66 4.04 8.89
CA ARG A 63 1.44 3.80 10.32
C ARG A 63 -0.05 3.88 10.70
N ILE A 64 -0.77 4.87 10.19
CA ILE A 64 -2.22 5.01 10.41
C ILE A 64 -2.99 3.83 9.77
N ALA A 65 -2.60 3.40 8.58
CA ALA A 65 -3.20 2.25 7.90
C ALA A 65 -2.99 0.95 8.70
N GLU A 66 -1.77 0.70 9.19
CA GLU A 66 -1.44 -0.47 10.02
C GLU A 66 -2.27 -0.52 11.31
N LEU A 67 -2.39 0.62 12.01
CA LEU A 67 -3.25 0.73 13.19
C LEU A 67 -4.72 0.42 12.88
N LYS A 68 -5.23 0.83 11.70
CA LYS A 68 -6.61 0.53 11.28
C LYS A 68 -6.84 -0.97 11.04
N PHE A 69 -5.80 -1.72 10.68
CA PHE A 69 -5.83 -3.18 10.56
C PHE A 69 -5.48 -3.93 11.87
N ASN A 70 -5.04 -3.21 12.90
CA ASN A 70 -4.45 -3.75 14.14
C ASN A 70 -3.16 -4.55 13.87
N TYR A 71 -2.32 -4.05 12.96
CA TYR A 71 -0.98 -4.58 12.74
C TYR A 71 0.02 -3.87 13.65
N ASP A 72 1.13 -4.54 13.93
CA ASP A 72 2.27 -3.90 14.57
C ASP A 72 2.84 -2.84 13.63
N ASN A 73 3.24 -1.70 14.17
CA ASN A 73 3.85 -0.64 13.36
C ASN A 73 5.28 -1.06 13.03
N GLU A 74 5.52 -1.45 11.78
CA GLU A 74 6.84 -1.81 11.30
C GLU A 74 7.46 -0.65 10.51
N ASN A 75 8.80 -0.59 10.49
CA ASN A 75 9.48 0.37 9.65
C ASN A 75 9.34 -0.04 8.17
N LEU A 76 9.27 0.96 7.29
CA LEU A 76 9.34 0.71 5.85
C LEU A 76 10.66 0.04 5.48
N LEU A 77 10.57 -0.92 4.55
CA LEU A 77 11.73 -1.54 3.93
C LEU A 77 12.18 -0.72 2.72
N GLU A 78 13.48 -0.62 2.52
CA GLU A 78 14.08 0.01 1.35
C GLU A 78 14.45 -1.06 0.32
N MET A 79 14.07 -0.82 -0.94
CA MET A 79 14.35 -1.71 -2.06
C MET A 79 14.88 -0.93 -3.25
N ASN A 80 15.76 -1.56 -4.04
CA ASN A 80 16.30 -0.98 -5.28
C ASN A 80 15.43 -1.30 -6.51
N GLU A 81 14.45 -2.17 -6.37
CA GLU A 81 13.50 -2.53 -7.40
C GLU A 81 12.09 -2.65 -6.84
N ILE A 82 11.10 -2.61 -7.73
CA ILE A 82 9.70 -2.71 -7.32
C ILE A 82 9.42 -4.13 -6.81
N PRO A 83 8.78 -4.26 -5.63
CA PRO A 83 8.41 -5.56 -5.07
C PRO A 83 7.50 -6.38 -6.02
N LYS A 84 7.78 -7.68 -6.20
CA LYS A 84 6.88 -8.65 -6.86
C LYS A 84 5.83 -9.23 -5.90
N TRP A 85 4.68 -8.57 -5.76
CA TRP A 85 3.58 -8.96 -4.85
C TRP A 85 2.27 -9.23 -5.62
N GLU A 86 1.24 -9.73 -4.93
CA GLU A 86 -0.08 -9.95 -5.53
C GLU A 86 -0.73 -8.63 -5.96
N GLU A 87 -0.59 -7.57 -5.17
CA GLU A 87 -0.94 -6.21 -5.55
C GLU A 87 0.10 -5.21 -5.04
N VAL A 88 0.60 -4.37 -5.93
CA VAL A 88 1.46 -3.24 -5.57
C VAL A 88 0.67 -1.96 -5.78
N TRP A 89 0.56 -1.15 -4.73
CA TRP A 89 -0.07 0.17 -4.77
C TRP A 89 1.00 1.22 -4.54
N MET A 90 1.17 2.12 -5.50
CA MET A 90 2.26 3.09 -5.50
C MET A 90 1.72 4.52 -5.49
N MET A 91 2.44 5.40 -4.80
CA MET A 91 2.23 6.85 -4.90
C MET A 91 2.60 7.36 -6.30
N ILE A 92 1.59 7.74 -7.09
CA ILE A 92 1.75 8.23 -8.47
C ILE A 92 0.92 9.51 -8.64
N GLY A 93 1.62 10.63 -8.86
CA GLY A 93 0.98 11.94 -9.02
C GLY A 93 0.20 12.38 -7.78
N GLY A 94 0.76 12.14 -6.60
CA GLY A 94 0.15 12.51 -5.30
C GLY A 94 -1.02 11.64 -4.86
N LYS A 95 -1.22 10.47 -5.50
CA LYS A 95 -2.30 9.53 -5.14
C LYS A 95 -1.78 8.11 -5.06
N LEU A 96 -2.34 7.33 -4.15
CA LEU A 96 -2.09 5.90 -4.09
C LEU A 96 -2.89 5.19 -5.19
N LYS A 97 -2.20 4.58 -6.15
CA LYS A 97 -2.81 3.90 -7.30
C LYS A 97 -2.32 2.47 -7.39
N LEU A 98 -3.20 1.60 -7.85
CA LEU A 98 -2.82 0.25 -8.24
C LEU A 98 -1.76 0.32 -9.35
N TYR A 99 -0.58 -0.20 -9.07
CA TYR A 99 0.57 -0.21 -9.97
C TYR A 99 0.69 -1.54 -10.71
N SER A 100 0.51 -2.67 -10.01
CA SER A 100 0.54 -4.00 -10.61
C SER A 100 -0.31 -5.00 -9.84
N ILE A 101 -0.82 -6.01 -10.55
CA ILE A 101 -1.45 -7.21 -10.00
C ILE A 101 -0.59 -8.42 -10.44
N TYR A 102 -0.15 -9.24 -9.48
CA TYR A 102 0.62 -10.48 -9.62
C TYR A 102 1.94 -10.38 -10.44
N GLY A 103 3.04 -10.03 -9.75
CA GLY A 103 4.44 -10.40 -10.09
C GLY A 103 5.04 -9.95 -11.44
N GLY A 104 4.23 -9.33 -12.30
CA GLY A 104 4.61 -8.76 -13.59
C GLY A 104 4.54 -7.24 -13.55
N ILE A 105 5.63 -6.60 -13.97
CA ILE A 105 5.69 -5.15 -14.21
C ILE A 105 4.76 -4.83 -15.39
N ASN A 106 3.85 -3.85 -15.22
CA ASN A 106 3.21 -2.95 -16.22
C ASN A 106 1.95 -2.33 -15.56
N TYR A 107 1.64 -1.04 -15.62
CA TYR A 107 1.58 -0.13 -16.77
C TYR A 107 1.83 1.34 -16.33
N TYR A 108 3.04 1.89 -16.51
CA TYR A 108 3.24 3.34 -16.70
C TYR A 108 4.51 3.66 -17.52
N ASP A 109 4.88 2.79 -18.46
CA ASP A 109 5.72 3.19 -19.60
C ASP A 109 4.78 3.61 -20.73
N ASN A 110 4.42 4.90 -20.77
CA ASN A 110 3.99 5.66 -21.97
C ASN A 110 3.32 6.99 -21.58
N ILE A 111 4.00 7.82 -20.79
CA ILE A 111 3.83 9.27 -20.97
C ILE A 111 5.22 9.87 -21.19
N SER A 112 5.82 9.48 -22.32
CA SER A 112 6.69 10.40 -23.06
C SER A 112 5.80 11.54 -23.51
N VAL A 113 5.81 12.66 -22.79
CA VAL A 113 5.44 13.93 -23.42
C VAL A 113 6.64 14.31 -24.28
N GLU A 114 6.69 13.76 -25.49
CA GLU A 114 7.54 14.34 -26.53
C GLU A 114 6.89 15.62 -27.04
N LYS A 115 7.68 16.70 -26.85
CA LYS A 115 7.66 18.05 -27.43
C LYS A 115 6.69 19.08 -26.84
#